data_AF-A0A8J6GJJ5-F1
#
_entry.id   AF-A0A8J6GJJ5-F1
#
_cell.length_a   1.000
_cell.length_b   1.000
_cell.length_c   1.000
_cell.angle_alpha   90.00
_cell.angle_beta   90.00
_cell.angle_gamma   90.00
#
_symmetry.space_group_name_H-M   'P 1'
#
loop_
_entity.id
_entity.type
_entity.pdbx_description
1 polymer ?
#
loop_
_entity_poly.entity_id
_entity_poly.type
_entity_poly.pdbx_seq_one_letter_code
_entity_poly.pdbx_strand_id
1 'polypeptide(L)'
;MEIIVISKSLKKCKCFSFFFPRFFTELEARHQNNIFIDDISDIVEKHTASTFDPYVKYCTNEVYQQRTLQKLLATNPSFKEVLSRIESHEDCRNLPMISFLILPMQRVTRLPLLMDVRQDLIVLSSGYSLLQILLVRLCNEGARKMERTEMMYTINSQLEFKIKPFPLVSSSRWLVKRGELIAYVEDTVLFSKRMSKQQVYFFLFNDVLIITKKKR
;
A
#
# COMPACT_ATOMS: atom_id res chain seq x y z
N MET A 1 -27.30 7.55 -21.85
CA MET A 1 -27.84 7.64 -20.47
C MET A 1 -26.81 7.18 -19.42
N GLU A 2 -26.01 6.15 -19.70
CA GLU A 2 -25.04 5.58 -18.75
C GLU A 2 -23.79 6.43 -18.51
N ILE A 3 -23.26 7.14 -19.51
CA ILE A 3 -22.15 8.10 -19.29
C ILE A 3 -22.58 9.28 -18.42
N ILE A 4 -23.86 9.65 -18.45
CA ILE A 4 -24.44 10.63 -17.52
C ILE A 4 -24.46 10.06 -16.09
N VAL A 5 -24.68 8.74 -15.93
CA VAL A 5 -24.57 8.04 -14.65
C VAL A 5 -23.11 7.96 -14.18
N ILE A 6 -22.15 7.75 -15.08
CA ILE A 6 -20.71 7.76 -14.80
C ILE A 6 -20.24 9.15 -14.38
N SER A 7 -20.54 10.19 -15.16
CA SER A 7 -20.22 11.59 -14.86
C SER A 7 -20.87 12.06 -13.56
N LYS A 8 -22.16 11.77 -13.33
CA LYS A 8 -22.85 12.12 -12.06
C LYS A 8 -22.36 11.31 -10.87
N SER A 9 -22.01 10.03 -11.05
CA SER A 9 -21.42 9.21 -9.97
C SER A 9 -20.00 9.67 -9.63
N LEU A 10 -19.22 10.10 -10.62
CA LEU A 10 -17.87 10.60 -10.43
C LEU A 10 -17.82 12.07 -9.96
N LYS A 11 -18.83 12.91 -10.22
CA LYS A 11 -18.96 14.24 -9.59
C LYS A 11 -19.26 14.20 -8.10
N LYS A 12 -19.90 13.14 -7.60
CA LYS A 12 -20.06 12.90 -6.15
C LYS A 12 -18.74 12.56 -5.44
N CYS A 13 -17.65 12.47 -6.19
CA CYS A 13 -16.37 11.97 -5.74
C CYS A 13 -15.33 13.09 -5.68
N LYS A 14 -15.49 14.05 -4.76
CA LYS A 14 -14.56 15.19 -4.55
C LYS A 14 -13.07 14.74 -4.56
N CYS A 15 -12.76 13.59 -3.97
CA CYS A 15 -11.40 13.04 -3.93
C CYS A 15 -10.86 12.54 -5.29
N PHE A 16 -11.69 11.98 -6.17
CA PHE A 16 -11.23 11.49 -7.49
C PHE A 16 -11.17 12.62 -8.52
N SER A 17 -12.09 13.60 -8.43
CA SER A 17 -11.99 14.87 -9.16
C SER A 17 -10.77 15.69 -8.72
N PHE A 18 -10.34 15.57 -7.46
CA PHE A 18 -9.11 16.19 -6.96
C PHE A 18 -7.84 15.59 -7.59
N PHE A 19 -7.78 14.27 -7.76
CA PHE A 19 -6.63 13.63 -8.41
C PHE A 19 -6.62 13.78 -9.94
N PHE A 20 -7.80 13.87 -10.57
CA PHE A 20 -7.91 13.89 -12.03
C PHE A 20 -8.83 14.99 -12.58
N PRO A 21 -8.65 16.27 -12.20
CA PRO A 21 -9.57 17.33 -12.61
C PRO A 21 -9.62 17.48 -14.14
N ARG A 22 -8.45 17.40 -14.81
CA ARG A 22 -8.34 17.53 -16.27
C ARG A 22 -8.97 16.36 -17.03
N PHE A 23 -8.83 15.13 -16.52
CA PHE A 23 -9.49 13.95 -17.08
C PHE A 23 -11.02 14.13 -17.10
N PHE A 24 -11.59 14.65 -16.01
CA PHE A 24 -13.03 14.93 -15.93
C PHE A 24 -13.47 16.05 -16.84
N THR A 25 -12.71 17.15 -16.91
CA THR A 25 -13.01 18.26 -17.81
C THR A 25 -13.03 17.79 -19.27
N GLU A 26 -12.09 16.93 -19.68
CA GLU A 26 -12.04 16.42 -21.05
C GLU A 26 -13.20 15.45 -21.37
N LEU A 27 -13.56 14.57 -20.42
CA LEU A 27 -14.75 13.72 -20.55
C LEU A 27 -16.04 14.53 -20.66
N GLU A 28 -16.18 15.59 -19.85
CA GLU A 28 -17.35 16.47 -19.89
C GLU A 28 -17.42 17.27 -21.18
N ALA A 29 -16.30 17.80 -21.68
CA ALA A 29 -16.25 18.51 -22.95
C ALA A 29 -16.67 17.59 -24.10
N ARG A 30 -16.22 16.33 -24.10
CA ARG A 30 -16.60 15.35 -25.13
C ARG A 30 -18.10 15.02 -25.07
N HIS A 31 -18.65 14.96 -23.86
CA HIS A 31 -20.09 14.78 -23.67
C HIS A 31 -20.92 15.99 -24.13
N GLN A 32 -20.45 17.21 -23.87
CA GLN A 32 -21.13 18.42 -24.32
C GLN A 32 -21.16 18.52 -25.85
N ASN A 33 -20.10 18.05 -26.51
CA ASN A 33 -20.02 18.03 -27.97
C ASN A 33 -20.84 16.90 -28.60
N ASN A 34 -20.99 15.76 -27.92
CA ASN A 34 -21.81 14.65 -28.40
C ASN A 34 -22.54 13.93 -27.26
N ILE A 35 -23.86 13.86 -27.38
CA ILE A 35 -24.75 13.18 -26.41
C ILE A 35 -24.43 11.67 -26.38
N PHE A 36 -23.96 11.11 -27.50
CA PHE A 36 -23.50 9.73 -27.61
C PHE A 36 -21.97 9.72 -27.73
N ILE A 37 -21.28 9.12 -26.76
CA ILE A 37 -19.83 8.95 -26.82
C ILE A 37 -19.54 7.51 -27.23
N ASP A 38 -18.91 7.35 -28.38
CA ASP A 38 -18.54 6.04 -28.92
C ASP A 38 -17.27 5.46 -28.30
N ASP A 39 -16.31 6.33 -27.96
CA ASP A 39 -15.03 5.95 -27.39
C ASP A 39 -14.44 7.06 -26.50
N ILE A 40 -13.76 6.65 -25.43
CA ILE A 40 -13.01 7.51 -24.51
C ILE A 40 -11.53 7.11 -24.38
N SER A 41 -11.10 6.05 -25.08
CA SER A 41 -9.78 5.40 -25.01
C SER A 41 -8.61 6.37 -25.15
N ASP A 42 -8.76 7.40 -25.99
CA ASP A 42 -7.78 8.46 -26.20
C ASP A 42 -7.54 9.30 -24.93
N ILE A 43 -8.60 9.67 -24.23
CA ILE A 43 -8.53 10.44 -22.98
C ILE A 43 -7.89 9.57 -21.88
N VAL A 44 -8.25 8.29 -21.82
CA VAL A 44 -7.65 7.32 -20.90
C VAL A 44 -6.14 7.28 -20.99
N GLU A 45 -5.64 7.01 -22.18
CA GLU A 45 -4.25 6.64 -22.42
C GLU A 45 -3.38 7.87 -22.14
N LYS A 46 -3.84 9.04 -22.60
CA LYS A 46 -3.25 10.34 -22.30
C LYS A 46 -3.05 10.58 -20.80
N HIS A 47 -4.10 10.38 -20.00
CA HIS A 47 -4.02 10.65 -18.57
C HIS A 47 -3.25 9.55 -17.83
N THR A 48 -3.43 8.28 -18.20
CA THR A 48 -2.74 7.12 -17.62
C THR A 48 -1.22 7.26 -17.69
N ALA A 49 -0.69 7.73 -18.81
CA ALA A 49 0.75 7.90 -19.01
C ALA A 49 1.38 9.06 -18.22
N SER A 50 0.59 10.09 -17.85
CA SER A 50 1.14 11.37 -17.39
C SER A 50 0.66 11.84 -16.02
N THR A 51 -0.52 11.41 -15.58
CA THR A 51 -1.25 12.04 -14.46
C THR A 51 -1.54 11.07 -13.31
N PHE A 52 -1.34 9.77 -13.49
CA PHE A 52 -1.72 8.76 -12.49
C PHE A 52 -0.68 8.54 -11.37
N ASP A 53 0.54 9.05 -11.46
CA ASP A 53 1.58 8.79 -10.44
C ASP A 53 1.17 9.18 -8.99
N PRO A 54 0.57 10.35 -8.72
CA PRO A 54 0.11 10.70 -7.37
C PRO A 54 -0.99 9.75 -6.86
N TYR A 55 -1.85 9.31 -7.78
CA TYR A 55 -2.94 8.41 -7.48
C TYR A 55 -2.47 6.97 -7.21
N VAL A 56 -1.52 6.50 -8.03
CA VAL A 56 -0.80 5.24 -7.82
C VAL A 56 -0.12 5.27 -6.45
N LYS A 57 0.64 6.33 -6.14
CA LYS A 57 1.27 6.49 -4.82
C LYS A 57 0.25 6.46 -3.69
N TYR A 58 -0.90 7.12 -3.83
CA TYR A 58 -1.96 7.07 -2.83
C TYR A 58 -2.46 5.64 -2.62
N CYS A 59 -2.86 4.94 -3.69
CA CYS A 59 -3.38 3.58 -3.65
C CYS A 59 -2.34 2.58 -3.09
N THR A 60 -1.07 2.69 -3.50
CA THR A 60 0.00 1.81 -3.01
C THR A 60 0.25 1.93 -1.51
N ASN A 61 -0.05 3.09 -0.92
CA ASN A 61 0.10 3.36 0.49
C ASN A 61 -1.20 3.21 1.28
N GLU A 62 -2.29 2.75 0.65
CA GLU A 62 -3.60 2.67 1.31
C GLU A 62 -3.53 1.84 2.59
N VAL A 63 -2.96 0.62 2.52
CA VAL A 63 -2.83 -0.27 3.69
C VAL A 63 -2.05 0.40 4.83
N TYR A 64 -1.01 1.17 4.49
CA TYR A 64 -0.22 1.93 5.47
C TYR A 64 -1.04 3.05 6.12
N GLN A 65 -1.81 3.80 5.33
CA GLN A 65 -2.70 4.84 5.85
C GLN A 65 -3.73 4.24 6.80
N GLN A 66 -4.33 3.10 6.44
CA GLN A 66 -5.32 2.41 7.28
C GLN A 66 -4.71 1.94 8.62
N ARG A 67 -3.56 1.26 8.59
CA ARG A 67 -2.87 0.81 9.83
C ARG A 67 -2.45 1.99 10.71
N THR A 68 -1.94 3.06 10.10
CA THR A 68 -1.54 4.27 10.83
C THR A 68 -2.74 4.94 11.47
N LEU A 69 -3.86 5.06 10.77
CA LEU A 69 -5.11 5.60 11.31
C LEU A 69 -5.59 4.77 12.51
N GLN A 70 -5.64 3.44 12.39
CA GLN A 70 -6.04 2.54 13.49
C GLN A 70 -5.11 2.69 14.70
N LYS A 71 -3.80 2.75 14.48
CA LYS A 71 -2.82 2.98 15.54
C LYS A 71 -3.07 4.32 16.25
N LEU A 72 -3.24 5.41 15.50
CA LEU A 72 -3.49 6.73 16.07
C LEU A 72 -4.78 6.78 16.86
N LEU A 73 -5.85 6.14 16.38
CA LEU A 73 -7.11 6.02 17.11
C LEU A 73 -6.97 5.24 18.42
N ALA A 74 -6.09 4.25 18.47
CA ALA A 74 -5.84 3.45 19.66
C ALA A 74 -4.89 4.12 20.68
N THR A 75 -3.87 4.84 20.20
CA THR A 75 -2.80 5.38 21.06
C THR A 75 -2.92 6.87 21.37
N ASN A 76 -3.70 7.63 20.61
CA ASN A 76 -3.80 9.08 20.75
C ASN A 76 -5.26 9.55 20.93
N PRO A 77 -5.72 9.74 22.19
CA PRO A 77 -7.07 10.20 22.49
C PRO A 77 -7.39 11.59 21.91
N SER A 78 -6.43 12.51 21.90
CA SER A 78 -6.62 13.87 21.36
C SER A 78 -6.85 13.84 19.85
N PHE A 79 -6.10 13.01 19.12
CA PHE A 79 -6.34 12.79 17.70
C PHE A 79 -7.75 12.22 17.45
N LYS A 80 -8.19 11.25 18.25
CA LYS A 80 -9.53 10.65 18.14
C LYS A 80 -10.65 11.68 18.35
N GLU A 81 -10.51 12.58 19.32
CA GLU A 81 -11.47 13.65 19.59
C GLU A 81 -11.59 14.62 18.41
N VAL A 82 -10.44 15.11 17.92
CA VAL A 82 -10.41 16.01 16.75
C VAL A 82 -11.01 15.32 15.52
N LEU A 83 -10.67 14.05 15.30
CA LEU A 83 -11.22 13.29 14.18
C LEU A 83 -12.74 13.14 14.29
N SER A 84 -13.26 12.80 15.47
CA SER A 84 -14.69 12.66 15.71
C SER A 84 -15.44 13.98 15.44
N ARG A 85 -14.85 15.12 15.81
CA ARG A 85 -15.42 16.44 15.50
C ARG A 85 -15.46 16.68 13.98
N ILE A 86 -14.42 16.31 13.25
CA ILE A 86 -14.40 16.43 11.78
C ILE A 86 -15.46 15.51 11.14
N GLU A 87 -15.55 14.26 11.59
CA GLU A 87 -16.50 13.26 11.08
C GLU A 87 -17.98 13.66 11.32
N SER A 88 -18.25 14.47 12.35
CA SER A 88 -19.58 15.03 12.63
C SER A 88 -20.02 16.16 11.69
N HIS A 89 -19.13 16.65 10.82
CA HIS A 89 -19.47 17.70 9.86
C HIS A 89 -20.48 17.17 8.83
N GLU A 90 -21.45 18.01 8.42
CA GLU A 90 -22.54 17.60 7.51
C GLU A 90 -22.02 17.03 6.17
N ASP A 91 -20.93 17.61 5.66
CA ASP A 91 -20.24 17.12 4.45
C ASP A 91 -19.73 15.67 4.58
N CYS A 92 -19.38 15.24 5.79
CA CYS A 92 -18.90 13.89 6.06
C CYS A 92 -20.04 12.88 6.16
N ARG A 93 -21.30 13.33 6.29
CA ARG A 93 -22.49 12.47 6.38
C ARG A 93 -22.36 11.36 7.44
N ASN A 94 -21.68 11.66 8.55
CA ASN A 94 -21.36 10.73 9.64
C ASN A 94 -20.59 9.48 9.19
N LEU A 95 -19.85 9.57 8.08
CA LEU A 95 -18.98 8.50 7.63
C LEU A 95 -17.61 8.62 8.30
N PRO A 96 -17.00 7.49 8.73
CA PRO A 96 -15.68 7.52 9.34
C PRO A 96 -14.59 7.79 8.30
N MET A 97 -13.46 8.37 8.72
CA MET A 97 -12.31 8.71 7.87
C MET A 97 -11.84 7.55 6.99
N ILE A 98 -11.85 6.33 7.53
CA ILE A 98 -11.49 5.12 6.80
C ILE A 98 -12.31 4.91 5.53
N SER A 99 -13.59 5.26 5.56
CA SER A 99 -14.50 5.12 4.42
C SER A 99 -14.17 6.08 3.29
N PHE A 100 -13.54 7.21 3.59
CA PHE A 100 -13.04 8.16 2.58
C PHE A 100 -11.69 7.71 2.02
N LEU A 101 -10.83 7.14 2.88
CA LEU A 101 -9.50 6.71 2.49
C LEU A 101 -9.51 5.57 1.45
N ILE A 102 -10.51 4.68 1.52
CA ILE A 102 -10.67 3.53 0.61
C ILE A 102 -11.31 3.88 -0.75
N LEU A 103 -11.92 5.07 -0.88
CA LEU A 103 -12.67 5.45 -2.09
C LEU A 103 -11.83 5.42 -3.37
N PRO A 104 -10.57 5.89 -3.40
CA PRO A 104 -9.72 5.76 -4.59
C PRO A 104 -9.60 4.31 -5.05
N MET A 105 -9.27 3.38 -4.15
CA MET A 105 -9.15 1.96 -4.50
C MET A 105 -10.45 1.38 -5.06
N GLN A 106 -11.59 1.69 -4.42
CA GLN A 106 -12.91 1.24 -4.87
C GLN A 106 -13.32 1.80 -6.23
N ARG A 107 -12.82 2.97 -6.63
CA ARG A 107 -13.23 3.62 -7.89
C ARG A 107 -12.50 3.05 -9.08
N VAL A 108 -11.21 2.72 -8.93
CA VAL A 108 -10.47 2.01 -9.97
C VAL A 108 -11.17 0.72 -10.32
N THR A 109 -11.53 -0.08 -9.31
CA THR A 109 -12.14 -1.40 -9.51
C THR A 109 -13.55 -1.34 -10.10
N ARG A 110 -14.28 -0.23 -9.92
CA ARG A 110 -15.64 -0.04 -10.44
C ARG A 110 -15.73 0.58 -11.83
N LEU A 111 -14.68 1.26 -12.31
CA LEU A 111 -14.68 1.90 -13.62
C LEU A 111 -14.89 0.91 -14.80
N PRO A 112 -14.31 -0.32 -14.78
CA PRO A 112 -14.56 -1.31 -15.83
C PRO A 112 -16.02 -1.75 -15.89
N LEU A 113 -16.68 -1.94 -14.75
CA LEU A 113 -18.09 -2.36 -14.69
C LEU A 113 -19.03 -1.35 -15.36
N LEU A 114 -18.63 -0.08 -15.42
CA LEU A 114 -19.36 0.98 -16.09
C LEU A 114 -19.05 1.06 -17.60
N MET A 115 -17.93 0.48 -18.03
CA MET A 115 -17.51 0.42 -19.45
C MET A 115 -17.95 -0.88 -20.14
N ASP A 116 -18.18 -1.95 -19.38
CA ASP A 116 -18.54 -3.30 -19.84
C ASP A 116 -20.02 -3.45 -20.27
N VAL A 117 -20.84 -2.40 -20.14
CA VAL A 117 -22.27 -2.43 -20.52
C VAL A 117 -22.48 -2.37 -22.06
N ARG A 118 -21.41 -2.14 -22.83
CA ARG A 118 -21.39 -2.34 -24.30
C ARG A 118 -20.62 -3.63 -24.58
N GLN A 119 -21.34 -4.74 -24.66
CA GLN A 119 -20.84 -6.13 -24.83
C GLN A 119 -19.91 -6.37 -26.05
N ASP A 120 -19.64 -5.36 -26.89
CA ASP A 120 -18.87 -5.51 -28.14
C ASP A 120 -17.55 -4.73 -28.18
N LEU A 121 -17.12 -4.08 -27.08
CA LEU A 121 -15.77 -3.51 -26.97
C LEU A 121 -14.81 -4.55 -26.39
N ILE A 122 -14.56 -5.62 -27.17
CA ILE A 122 -13.48 -6.61 -26.94
C ILE A 122 -12.08 -5.96 -26.93
N VAL A 123 -12.00 -4.66 -27.23
CA VAL A 123 -10.86 -3.80 -26.96
C VAL A 123 -11.24 -2.82 -25.85
N LEU A 124 -11.35 -3.33 -24.62
CA LEU A 124 -11.01 -2.51 -23.46
C LEU A 124 -9.61 -1.97 -23.76
N SER A 125 -9.53 -0.68 -24.11
CA SER A 125 -8.28 0.05 -24.38
C SER A 125 -7.17 -0.49 -23.51
N SER A 126 -6.10 -0.96 -24.17
CA SER A 126 -4.98 -1.62 -23.49
C SER A 126 -4.52 -0.84 -22.26
N GLY A 127 -4.60 0.50 -22.29
CA GLY A 127 -4.23 1.39 -21.19
C GLY A 127 -4.99 1.17 -19.87
N TYR A 128 -6.32 0.99 -19.89
CA TYR A 128 -7.10 0.87 -18.63
C TYR A 128 -6.90 -0.46 -17.93
N SER A 129 -6.94 -1.54 -18.70
CA SER A 129 -6.70 -2.90 -18.24
C SER A 129 -5.31 -3.00 -17.62
N LEU A 130 -4.32 -2.39 -18.28
CA LEU A 130 -2.96 -2.27 -17.77
C LEU A 130 -2.89 -1.43 -16.48
N LEU A 131 -3.61 -0.32 -16.39
CA LEU A 131 -3.64 0.52 -15.18
C LEU A 131 -4.20 -0.24 -13.96
N GLN A 132 -5.28 -1.00 -14.13
CA GLN A 132 -5.82 -1.81 -13.03
C GLN A 132 -4.83 -2.87 -12.56
N ILE A 133 -4.27 -3.63 -13.49
CA ILE A 133 -3.28 -4.67 -13.19
C ILE A 133 -2.06 -4.04 -12.51
N LEU A 134 -1.60 -2.88 -13.00
CA LEU A 134 -0.50 -2.13 -12.41
C LEU A 134 -0.84 -1.69 -10.98
N LEU A 135 -2.01 -1.11 -10.73
CA LEU A 135 -2.42 -0.67 -9.40
C LEU A 135 -2.49 -1.84 -8.42
N VAL A 136 -3.14 -2.94 -8.79
CA VAL A 136 -3.20 -4.14 -7.93
C VAL A 136 -1.80 -4.67 -7.62
N ARG A 137 -0.94 -4.77 -8.64
CA ARG A 137 0.45 -5.21 -8.46
C ARG A 137 1.24 -4.28 -7.52
N LEU A 138 1.17 -2.97 -7.75
CA LEU A 138 1.90 -2.00 -6.94
C LEU A 138 1.37 -1.92 -5.50
N CYS A 139 0.08 -2.09 -5.27
CA CYS A 139 -0.50 -2.12 -3.92
C CYS A 139 -0.06 -3.38 -3.16
N ASN A 140 -0.04 -4.52 -3.84
CA ASN A 140 0.49 -5.76 -3.25
C ASN A 140 1.99 -5.63 -2.92
N GLU A 141 2.77 -5.00 -3.80
CA GLU A 141 4.18 -4.67 -3.50
C GLU A 141 4.33 -3.70 -2.33
N GLY A 142 3.51 -2.64 -2.27
CA GLY A 142 3.49 -1.68 -1.17
C GLY A 142 3.18 -2.36 0.18
N ALA A 143 2.16 -3.21 0.21
CA ALA A 143 1.79 -3.99 1.40
C ALA A 143 2.93 -4.93 1.84
N ARG A 144 3.52 -5.68 0.91
CA ARG A 144 4.68 -6.55 1.19
C ARG A 144 5.87 -5.76 1.73
N LYS A 145 6.18 -4.61 1.13
CA LYS A 145 7.28 -3.74 1.55
C LYS A 145 7.05 -3.18 2.95
N MET A 146 5.82 -2.78 3.26
CA MET A 146 5.44 -2.31 4.58
C MET A 146 5.62 -3.39 5.64
N GLU A 147 5.08 -4.59 5.41
CA GLU A 147 5.20 -5.71 6.37
C GLU A 147 6.65 -6.11 6.62
N ARG A 148 7.47 -6.15 5.55
CA ARG A 148 8.92 -6.35 5.68
C ARG A 148 9.55 -5.27 6.54
N THR A 149 9.23 -4.01 6.29
CA THR A 149 9.78 -2.86 7.03
C THR A 149 9.38 -2.90 8.51
N GLU A 150 8.11 -3.16 8.83
CA GLU A 150 7.63 -3.30 10.22
C GLU A 150 8.32 -4.46 10.94
N MET A 151 8.51 -5.59 10.24
CA MET A 151 9.26 -6.72 10.78
C MET A 151 10.73 -6.36 11.07
N MET A 152 11.38 -5.59 10.19
CA MET A 152 12.75 -5.12 10.40
C MET A 152 12.86 -4.23 11.64
N TYR A 153 11.93 -3.27 11.84
CA TYR A 153 11.89 -2.44 13.04
C TYR A 153 11.65 -3.27 14.31
N THR A 154 10.73 -4.23 14.23
CA THR A 154 10.41 -5.13 15.35
C THR A 154 11.65 -5.92 15.78
N ILE A 155 12.36 -6.54 14.83
CA ILE A 155 13.59 -7.27 15.13
C ILE A 155 14.67 -6.32 15.66
N ASN A 156 14.85 -5.15 15.03
CA ASN A 156 15.85 -4.18 15.48
C ASN A 156 15.64 -3.76 16.94
N SER A 157 14.39 -3.61 17.39
CA SER A 157 14.07 -3.29 18.79
C SER A 157 14.37 -4.43 19.79
N GLN A 158 14.49 -5.66 19.31
CA GLN A 158 14.78 -6.86 20.12
C GLN A 158 16.28 -7.20 20.16
N LEU A 159 17.09 -6.59 19.29
CA LEU A 159 18.52 -6.86 19.20
C LEU A 159 19.34 -5.81 19.94
N GLU A 160 20.33 -6.28 20.69
CA GLU A 160 21.33 -5.44 21.35
C GLU A 160 22.72 -5.79 20.82
N PHE A 161 23.41 -4.80 20.25
CA PHE A 161 24.74 -4.98 19.69
C PHE A 161 25.79 -4.46 20.68
N LYS A 162 26.69 -5.35 21.14
CA LYS A 162 27.66 -5.04 22.21
C LYS A 162 28.75 -4.02 21.84
N ILE A 163 29.09 -3.88 20.56
CA ILE A 163 30.25 -3.08 20.12
C ILE A 163 29.83 -1.96 19.19
N LYS A 164 29.21 -2.30 18.06
CA LYS A 164 28.74 -1.32 17.07
C LYS A 164 27.31 -1.67 16.67
N PRO A 165 26.37 -0.71 16.71
CA PRO A 165 25.02 -0.95 16.21
C PRO A 165 25.10 -1.33 14.73
N PHE A 166 24.54 -2.49 14.40
CA PHE A 166 24.40 -2.92 13.02
C PHE A 166 23.16 -2.22 12.45
N PRO A 167 23.25 -1.49 11.33
CA PRO A 167 22.10 -0.83 10.72
C PRO A 167 21.20 -1.88 10.08
N LEU A 168 20.34 -2.51 10.90
CA LEU A 168 19.51 -3.61 10.45
C LEU A 168 18.46 -3.14 9.44
N VAL A 169 17.81 -2.02 9.74
CA VAL A 169 16.75 -1.43 8.89
C VAL A 169 17.38 -0.82 7.64
N SER A 170 17.06 -1.42 6.47
CA SER A 170 17.50 -0.97 5.15
C SER A 170 16.38 -1.24 4.14
N SER A 171 16.29 -0.43 3.08
CA SER A 171 15.30 -0.59 2.01
C SER A 171 15.48 -1.87 1.18
N SER A 172 16.68 -2.45 1.17
CA SER A 172 17.04 -3.64 0.38
C SER A 172 17.15 -4.92 1.21
N ARG A 173 16.86 -4.87 2.52
CA ARG A 173 16.98 -6.03 3.42
C ARG A 173 15.61 -6.55 3.84
N TRP A 174 15.43 -7.86 3.78
CA TRP A 174 14.23 -8.54 4.28
C TRP A 174 14.57 -9.87 4.96
N LEU A 175 13.76 -10.23 5.96
CA LEU A 175 13.89 -11.51 6.63
C LEU A 175 13.44 -12.65 5.70
N VAL A 176 14.28 -13.68 5.58
CA VAL A 176 14.00 -14.92 4.86
C VAL A 176 13.50 -15.99 5.83
N LYS A 177 14.17 -16.15 6.98
CA LYS A 177 13.81 -17.15 7.99
C LYS A 177 14.33 -16.76 9.37
N ARG A 178 13.69 -17.25 10.43
CA ARG A 178 14.16 -17.14 11.81
C ARG A 178 13.80 -18.37 12.63
N GLY A 179 14.52 -18.64 13.70
CA GLY A 179 14.21 -19.75 14.60
C GLY A 179 15.32 -20.07 15.60
N GLU A 180 15.05 -21.09 16.42
CA GLU A 180 16.02 -21.64 17.35
C GLU A 180 16.88 -22.71 16.69
N LEU A 181 18.18 -22.70 17.01
CA LEU A 181 19.15 -23.69 16.58
C LEU A 181 20.06 -24.07 17.76
N ILE A 182 20.67 -25.25 17.65
CA ILE A 182 21.75 -25.67 18.54
C ILE A 182 23.06 -25.47 17.77
N ALA A 183 23.86 -24.50 18.20
CA ALA A 183 25.21 -24.30 17.71
C ALA A 183 26.18 -25.21 18.48
N TYR A 184 27.08 -25.86 17.75
CA TYR A 184 28.20 -26.59 18.33
C TYR A 184 29.42 -25.68 18.28
N VAL A 185 29.94 -25.31 19.45
CA VAL A 185 31.11 -24.45 19.57
C VAL A 185 32.27 -25.32 20.05
N GLU A 186 33.41 -25.25 19.35
CA GLU A 186 34.65 -25.85 19.84
C GLU A 186 35.25 -24.92 20.89
N ASP A 187 35.24 -25.37 22.14
CA ASP A 187 35.99 -24.70 23.20
C ASP A 187 37.43 -25.22 23.15
N THR A 188 38.36 -24.37 22.74
CA THR A 188 39.80 -24.63 22.79
C THR A 188 40.31 -24.34 24.20
N VAL A 189 40.11 -25.28 25.11
CA VAL A 189 40.79 -25.27 26.42
C VAL A 189 42.06 -26.09 26.31
N LEU A 190 43.19 -25.42 26.56
CA LEU A 190 44.62 -25.79 26.52
C LEU A 190 45.08 -27.21 26.15
N PHE A 191 44.36 -28.30 26.40
CA PHE A 191 44.75 -29.67 26.01
C PHE A 191 43.57 -30.63 25.71
N SER A 192 42.34 -30.14 25.48
CA SER A 192 41.18 -30.98 25.14
C SER A 192 40.21 -30.25 24.21
N LYS A 193 39.87 -30.87 23.06
CA LYS A 193 38.80 -30.40 22.18
C LYS A 193 37.46 -30.87 22.73
N ARG A 194 36.70 -29.98 23.37
CA ARG A 194 35.35 -30.27 23.85
C ARG A 194 34.35 -29.48 23.00
N MET A 195 33.38 -30.18 22.41
CA MET A 195 32.27 -29.54 21.70
C MET A 195 31.17 -29.19 22.69
N SER A 196 30.91 -27.91 22.91
CA SER A 196 29.80 -27.45 23.74
C SER A 196 28.57 -27.16 22.88
N LYS A 197 27.40 -27.63 23.34
CA LYS A 197 26.10 -27.35 22.71
C LYS A 197 25.54 -26.06 23.28
N GLN A 198 25.28 -25.08 22.43
CA GLN A 198 24.67 -23.82 22.83
C GLN A 198 23.38 -23.57 22.05
N GLN A 199 22.28 -23.33 22.75
CA GLN A 199 21.04 -22.87 22.12
C GLN A 199 21.20 -21.41 21.71
N VAL A 200 20.94 -21.14 20.43
CA VAL A 200 21.02 -19.83 19.80
C VAL A 200 19.75 -19.57 19.01
N TYR A 201 19.45 -18.30 18.77
CA TYR A 201 18.37 -17.90 17.87
C TYR A 201 18.96 -17.17 16.67
N PHE A 202 18.54 -17.53 15.46
CA PHE A 202 19.06 -16.93 14.24
C PHE A 202 18.00 -16.12 13.50
N PHE A 203 18.47 -15.10 12.80
CA PHE A 203 17.71 -14.31 11.83
C PHE A 203 18.47 -14.34 10.51
N LEU A 204 17.92 -15.04 9.53
CA LEU A 204 18.44 -15.10 8.16
C LEU A 204 17.76 -14.01 7.34
N PHE A 205 18.53 -13.02 6.92
CA PHE A 205 18.15 -12.02 5.92
C PHE A 205 18.68 -12.43 4.55
N ASN A 206 18.27 -11.70 3.51
CA ASN A 206 18.72 -11.94 2.14
C ASN A 206 20.22 -11.71 1.92
N ASP A 207 20.86 -10.86 2.74
CA ASP A 207 22.27 -10.47 2.61
C ASP A 207 23.12 -10.77 3.85
N VAL A 208 22.49 -11.02 5.00
CA VAL A 208 23.18 -11.20 6.29
C VAL A 208 22.50 -12.29 7.12
N LEU A 209 23.30 -13.07 7.85
CA LEU A 209 22.84 -13.97 8.91
C LEU A 209 23.25 -13.40 10.27
N ILE A 210 22.26 -13.17 11.16
CA ILE A 210 22.52 -12.74 12.53
C ILE A 210 22.24 -13.91 13.47
N ILE A 211 23.23 -14.28 14.28
CA ILE A 211 23.11 -15.27 15.34
C ILE A 211 23.10 -14.54 16.68
N THR A 212 22.10 -14.85 17.50
CA THR A 212 21.87 -14.20 18.79
C THR A 212 21.91 -15.21 19.92
N LYS A 213 22.29 -14.73 21.10
CA LYS A 213 22.23 -15.46 22.36
C LYS A 213 21.27 -14.70 23.27
N LYS A 214 20.42 -15.42 24.00
CA LYS A 214 19.50 -14.81 24.96
C LYS A 214 20.32 -14.02 25.99
N LYS A 215 19.92 -12.78 26.25
CA LYS A 215 20.51 -11.97 27.33
C LYS A 215 20.23 -12.70 28.65
N ARG A 216 21.29 -13.02 29.39
CA ARG A 216 21.19 -13.55 30.75
C ARG A 216 20.81 -12.42 31.70
#